data_AF-A0A7W9SFZ6-F1
#
_entry.id   AF-A0A7W9SFZ6-F1
#
_cell.length_a   1.000
_cell.length_b   1.000
_cell.length_c   1.000
_cell.angle_alpha   90.00
_cell.angle_beta   90.00
_cell.angle_gamma   90.00
#
_symmetry.space_group_name_H-M   'P 1'
#
loop_
_entity.id
_entity.type
_entity.pdbx_description
1 polymer ?
#
loop_
_entity_poly.entity_id
_entity_poly.type
_entity_poly.pdbx_seq_one_letter_code
_entity_poly.pdbx_strand_id
1 'polypeptide(L)'
;MRKNLNKLATLALSGMMVMSMAVPAFAQDVPFQKRVHTDGKTLAPNTTFNFKVTPAAQAGTYKFEKDGKNVTEATKPGPANGVTITGATFAPEAKKFGEETGADFGIFKSNATIHVDESKFGDLGYYEYDMEEVDDKYEGIYYTKSKFKIYVLKYVDENNATQFITKVVRVKKANGQADNTKVEGVDNNYGRETPPPENPDIPPVTPPETPGTPPETPGTPPENPYDTTHEVTVRKRILGKVANHSDKFEFYVTVVPGDRNGQKGAELYNVEPEGDVNLNGIKAFTASSESAKIVVGDNGGFTITGLTKGDKVFVREGATTYVMTAGAVAGKESYIKELDVQGLTASFNAVKDDAEVDIKNTKDVTTPTGIVMNVAPYAMMLAVAGGLGVVFMNRKKEEE
;
A
#
# COMPACT_ATOMS: atom_id res chain seq x y z
N MET A 1 -33.58 33.75 32.87
CA MET A 1 -32.40 32.87 32.72
C MET A 1 -32.85 31.42 32.70
N ARG A 2 -32.65 30.73 31.57
CA ARG A 2 -32.18 29.33 31.43
C ARG A 2 -32.46 28.89 30.00
N LYS A 3 -31.39 28.89 29.18
CA LYS A 3 -31.32 28.25 27.87
C LYS A 3 -31.30 26.74 28.12
N ASN A 4 -32.11 25.95 27.42
CA ASN A 4 -31.89 24.52 27.27
C ASN A 4 -31.79 24.17 25.79
N LEU A 5 -30.66 23.58 25.46
CA LEU A 5 -30.18 23.20 24.15
C LEU A 5 -31.01 22.05 23.57
N ASN A 6 -31.37 22.20 22.29
CA ASN A 6 -31.65 21.10 21.39
C ASN A 6 -30.40 20.20 21.32
N LYS A 7 -30.52 18.95 21.80
CA LYS A 7 -29.63 17.87 21.37
C LYS A 7 -30.32 17.09 20.27
N LEU A 8 -29.93 17.42 19.05
CA LEU A 8 -30.08 16.56 17.87
C LEU A 8 -29.41 15.22 18.19
N ALA A 9 -30.23 14.19 18.33
CA ALA A 9 -29.79 12.82 18.18
C ALA A 9 -29.50 12.61 16.69
N THR A 10 -28.24 12.71 16.31
CA THR A 10 -27.76 12.34 14.98
C THR A 10 -27.78 10.82 14.88
N LEU A 11 -28.96 10.26 14.63
CA LEU A 11 -29.12 8.94 14.02
C LEU A 11 -28.48 9.00 12.63
N ALA A 12 -27.20 8.66 12.53
CA ALA A 12 -26.60 8.30 11.25
C ALA A 12 -26.93 6.84 10.96
N LEU A 13 -28.21 6.63 10.66
CA LEU A 13 -28.75 5.48 9.95
C LEU A 13 -28.23 5.56 8.50
N SER A 14 -26.96 5.24 8.27
CA SER A 14 -26.49 4.87 6.93
C SER A 14 -26.78 3.37 6.78
N GLY A 15 -27.87 2.97 6.15
CA GLY A 15 -28.05 3.17 4.72
C GLY A 15 -27.53 1.98 3.91
N MET A 16 -27.54 0.75 4.43
CA MET A 16 -27.55 -0.46 3.61
C MET A 16 -28.98 -1.03 3.57
N MET A 17 -29.84 -0.42 2.75
CA MET A 17 -30.94 -1.17 2.15
C MET A 17 -30.38 -1.90 0.94
N VAL A 18 -29.81 -3.09 1.17
CA VAL A 18 -29.57 -4.05 0.09
C VAL A 18 -30.68 -5.08 0.19
N MET A 19 -31.42 -5.22 -0.91
CA MET A 19 -32.57 -6.09 -1.05
C MET A 19 -32.24 -7.51 -0.57
N SER A 20 -32.89 -7.94 0.52
CA SER A 20 -32.95 -9.34 0.93
C SER A 20 -33.75 -10.12 -0.11
N MET A 21 -33.12 -10.45 -1.24
CA MET A 21 -33.69 -11.43 -2.17
C MET A 21 -33.53 -12.80 -1.52
N ALA A 22 -34.65 -13.36 -1.05
CA ALA A 22 -34.76 -14.78 -0.79
C ALA A 22 -34.63 -15.49 -2.15
N VAL A 23 -33.41 -15.93 -2.48
CA VAL A 23 -33.14 -16.71 -3.67
C VAL A 23 -33.58 -18.17 -3.40
N PRO A 24 -34.42 -18.78 -4.27
CA PRO A 24 -34.84 -20.17 -4.09
C PRO A 24 -33.66 -21.14 -4.20
N ALA A 25 -33.68 -22.18 -3.36
CA ALA A 25 -32.58 -23.10 -3.12
C ALA A 25 -32.44 -24.16 -4.24
N PHE A 26 -31.32 -24.06 -4.95
CA PHE A 26 -30.63 -25.18 -5.59
C PHE A 26 -29.13 -24.93 -5.35
N ALA A 27 -28.42 -25.83 -4.65
CA ALA A 27 -26.98 -25.76 -4.36
C ALA A 27 -26.50 -24.33 -3.99
N GLN A 28 -26.72 -23.93 -2.73
CA GLN A 28 -26.69 -22.53 -2.34
C GLN A 28 -25.26 -21.94 -2.25
N ASP A 29 -24.77 -21.42 -3.36
CA ASP A 29 -23.65 -20.47 -3.37
C ASP A 29 -24.10 -19.16 -2.73
N VAL A 30 -23.57 -18.85 -1.54
CA VAL A 30 -23.85 -17.61 -0.82
C VAL A 30 -22.71 -16.61 -1.02
N PRO A 31 -22.98 -15.42 -1.58
CA PRO A 31 -21.97 -14.39 -1.69
C PRO A 31 -21.64 -13.81 -0.32
N PHE A 32 -20.36 -13.64 -0.05
CA PHE A 32 -19.83 -12.94 1.11
C PHE A 32 -18.92 -11.82 0.62
N GLN A 33 -19.34 -10.57 0.83
CA GLN A 33 -18.69 -9.41 0.23
C GLN A 33 -17.37 -9.10 0.94
N LYS A 34 -16.28 -9.12 0.18
CA LYS A 34 -15.00 -8.56 0.60
C LYS A 34 -14.93 -7.10 0.18
N ARG A 35 -14.60 -6.23 1.14
CA ARG A 35 -14.35 -4.80 0.90
C ARG A 35 -12.91 -4.45 1.26
N VAL A 36 -12.26 -3.68 0.41
CA VAL A 36 -10.90 -3.17 0.65
C VAL A 36 -10.96 -1.65 0.57
N HIS A 37 -10.65 -1.00 1.68
CA HIS A 37 -10.63 0.46 1.80
C HIS A 37 -9.25 1.00 1.40
N THR A 38 -9.22 2.02 0.56
CA THR A 38 -8.02 2.76 0.17
C THR A 38 -8.16 4.25 0.47
N ASP A 39 -7.07 4.98 0.31
CA ASP A 39 -6.97 6.44 0.34
C ASP A 39 -7.68 7.16 -0.84
N GLY A 40 -8.25 6.41 -1.78
CA GLY A 40 -8.86 6.95 -3.00
C GLY A 40 -7.85 7.35 -4.10
N LYS A 41 -6.56 7.11 -3.89
CA LYS A 41 -5.46 7.32 -4.85
C LYS A 41 -4.71 6.03 -5.17
N THR A 42 -4.88 5.00 -4.36
CA THR A 42 -4.28 3.67 -4.49
C THR A 42 -5.18 2.76 -5.31
N LEU A 43 -4.58 2.05 -6.27
CA LEU A 43 -5.27 1.08 -7.12
C LEU A 43 -5.58 -0.20 -6.33
N ALA A 44 -6.50 -1.03 -6.84
CA ALA A 44 -6.84 -2.30 -6.19
C ALA A 44 -5.60 -3.21 -6.03
N PRO A 45 -5.47 -3.93 -4.91
CA PRO A 45 -4.41 -4.92 -4.77
C PRO A 45 -4.61 -6.05 -5.79
N ASN A 46 -3.51 -6.62 -6.31
CA ASN A 46 -3.57 -7.77 -7.22
C ASN A 46 -3.51 -9.08 -6.43
N THR A 47 -4.63 -9.46 -5.81
CA THR A 47 -4.66 -10.60 -4.88
C THR A 47 -6.03 -11.29 -4.80
N THR A 48 -6.07 -12.43 -4.12
CA THR A 48 -7.29 -13.14 -3.76
C THR A 48 -7.34 -13.27 -2.24
N PHE A 49 -8.38 -12.74 -1.61
CA PHE A 49 -8.63 -12.93 -0.18
C PHE A 49 -9.28 -14.28 0.06
N ASN A 50 -8.57 -15.15 0.76
CA ASN A 50 -9.00 -16.51 1.07
C ASN A 50 -9.57 -16.58 2.49
N PHE A 51 -10.49 -17.52 2.69
CA PHE A 51 -11.09 -17.79 3.99
C PHE A 51 -10.88 -19.25 4.35
N LYS A 52 -10.34 -19.48 5.54
CA LYS A 52 -10.24 -20.82 6.12
C LYS A 52 -11.56 -21.13 6.80
N VAL A 53 -12.16 -22.27 6.44
CA VAL A 53 -13.36 -22.80 7.09
C VAL A 53 -13.06 -24.18 7.68
N THR A 54 -13.46 -24.39 8.93
CA THR A 54 -13.33 -25.68 9.61
C THR A 54 -14.57 -26.00 10.41
N PRO A 55 -15.01 -27.27 10.51
CA PRO A 55 -16.06 -27.66 11.44
C PRO A 55 -15.78 -27.15 12.86
N ALA A 56 -16.82 -26.69 13.55
CA ALA A 56 -16.69 -26.32 14.95
C ALA A 56 -16.20 -27.52 15.78
N ALA A 57 -15.29 -27.29 16.72
CA ALA A 57 -14.69 -28.38 17.50
C ALA A 57 -15.70 -29.10 18.41
N GLN A 58 -16.75 -28.41 18.86
CA GLN A 58 -17.77 -28.93 19.76
C GLN A 58 -19.14 -28.35 19.39
N ALA A 59 -20.20 -29.00 19.86
CA ALA A 59 -21.56 -28.46 19.79
C ALA A 59 -21.66 -27.13 20.54
N GLY A 60 -22.53 -26.25 20.07
CA GLY A 60 -22.66 -24.89 20.59
C GLY A 60 -24.12 -24.43 20.65
N THR A 61 -24.30 -23.11 20.67
CA THR A 61 -25.62 -22.49 20.60
C THR A 61 -25.58 -21.29 19.68
N TYR A 62 -26.59 -21.13 18.85
CA TYR A 62 -26.77 -19.96 18.01
C TYR A 62 -27.89 -19.08 18.57
N LYS A 63 -27.55 -17.82 18.88
CA LYS A 63 -28.49 -16.82 19.41
C LYS A 63 -28.82 -15.81 18.33
N PHE A 64 -30.10 -15.68 18.00
CA PHE A 64 -30.59 -14.73 17.01
C PHE A 64 -31.98 -14.23 17.38
N GLU A 65 -32.37 -13.09 16.81
CA GLU A 65 -33.71 -12.55 16.98
C GLU A 65 -34.65 -13.10 15.90
N LYS A 66 -35.84 -13.54 16.33
CA LYS A 66 -36.94 -13.94 15.45
C LYS A 66 -38.23 -13.33 16.01
N ASP A 67 -38.96 -12.59 15.19
CA ASP A 67 -40.23 -11.95 15.56
C ASP A 67 -40.15 -11.08 16.83
N GLY A 68 -39.07 -10.32 17.00
CA GLY A 68 -38.85 -9.47 18.18
C GLY A 68 -38.44 -10.21 19.45
N LYS A 69 -38.16 -11.52 19.36
CA LYS A 69 -37.76 -12.36 20.50
C LYS A 69 -36.39 -12.98 20.27
N ASN A 70 -35.57 -12.99 21.31
CA ASN A 70 -34.32 -13.72 21.31
C ASN A 70 -34.59 -15.23 21.35
N VAL A 71 -34.12 -15.93 20.33
CA VAL A 71 -34.17 -17.39 20.21
C VAL A 71 -32.75 -17.92 20.40
N THR A 72 -32.64 -19.08 21.07
CA THR A 72 -31.38 -19.80 21.21
C THR A 72 -31.60 -21.22 20.73
N GLU A 73 -30.85 -21.62 19.70
CA GLU A 73 -30.91 -22.95 19.12
C GLU A 73 -29.61 -23.70 19.40
N ALA A 74 -29.72 -25.01 19.67
CA ALA A 74 -28.55 -25.86 19.78
C ALA A 74 -27.93 -26.10 18.39
N THR A 75 -26.60 -26.06 18.32
CA THR A 75 -25.84 -26.31 17.09
C THR A 75 -24.99 -27.57 17.23
N LYS A 76 -24.71 -28.22 16.11
CA LYS A 76 -23.75 -29.33 16.03
C LYS A 76 -22.58 -28.96 15.12
N PRO A 77 -21.41 -29.56 15.31
CA PRO A 77 -20.31 -29.46 14.34
C PRO A 77 -20.78 -29.80 12.92
N GLY A 78 -20.38 -28.97 11.96
CA GLY A 78 -20.58 -29.26 10.55
C GLY A 78 -19.82 -30.53 10.08
N PRO A 79 -20.33 -31.26 9.08
CA PRO A 79 -19.54 -32.30 8.43
C PRO A 79 -18.27 -31.71 7.78
N ALA A 80 -17.18 -32.48 7.79
CA ALA A 80 -15.97 -32.09 7.07
C ALA A 80 -16.26 -31.91 5.56
N ASN A 81 -15.73 -30.83 4.98
CA ASN A 81 -15.97 -30.42 3.59
C ASN A 81 -17.44 -30.18 3.23
N GLY A 82 -18.34 -30.03 4.22
CA GLY A 82 -19.73 -29.64 3.94
C GLY A 82 -19.86 -28.16 3.56
N VAL A 83 -18.88 -27.33 3.91
CA VAL A 83 -18.78 -25.93 3.48
C VAL A 83 -17.38 -25.70 2.93
N THR A 84 -17.32 -25.06 1.76
CA THR A 84 -16.07 -24.61 1.12
C THR A 84 -16.21 -23.16 0.68
N ILE A 85 -15.09 -22.42 0.60
CA ILE A 85 -15.12 -21.01 0.22
C ILE A 85 -14.17 -20.77 -0.94
N THR A 86 -14.69 -20.17 -2.02
CA THR A 86 -13.87 -19.59 -3.08
C THR A 86 -13.58 -18.14 -2.73
N GLY A 87 -12.30 -17.75 -2.71
CA GLY A 87 -11.85 -16.43 -2.28
C GLY A 87 -12.29 -15.29 -3.19
N ALA A 88 -12.31 -14.07 -2.64
CA ALA A 88 -12.66 -12.85 -3.37
C ALA A 88 -11.42 -12.32 -4.10
N THR A 89 -11.45 -12.29 -5.43
CA THR A 89 -10.31 -11.85 -6.25
C THR A 89 -10.43 -10.37 -6.63
N PHE A 90 -9.30 -9.68 -6.58
CA PHE A 90 -9.11 -8.28 -6.94
C PHE A 90 -7.98 -8.19 -7.97
N ALA A 91 -8.13 -7.26 -8.90
CA ALA A 91 -7.10 -6.93 -9.87
C ALA A 91 -7.07 -5.41 -10.07
N PRO A 92 -5.88 -4.79 -10.10
CA PRO A 92 -5.77 -3.37 -10.39
C PRO A 92 -6.19 -3.07 -11.82
N GLU A 93 -6.89 -1.95 -12.00
CA GLU A 93 -7.14 -1.37 -13.31
C GLU A 93 -6.70 0.10 -13.28
N ALA A 94 -5.93 0.51 -14.29
CA ALA A 94 -5.40 1.86 -14.33
C ALA A 94 -6.52 2.91 -14.29
N LYS A 95 -6.35 3.94 -13.46
CA LYS A 95 -7.33 5.01 -13.24
C LYS A 95 -8.66 4.57 -12.62
N LYS A 96 -8.73 3.39 -11.98
CA LYS A 96 -9.87 2.97 -11.17
C LYS A 96 -9.49 2.87 -9.70
N PHE A 97 -10.12 3.70 -8.86
CA PHE A 97 -9.79 3.88 -7.45
C PHE A 97 -10.91 3.40 -6.50
N GLY A 98 -11.65 2.37 -6.92
CA GLY A 98 -12.84 1.88 -6.23
C GLY A 98 -14.08 2.64 -6.68
N GLU A 99 -15.09 2.70 -5.81
CA GLU A 99 -16.29 3.50 -6.09
C GLU A 99 -15.93 4.99 -6.18
N GLU A 100 -16.44 5.66 -7.20
CA GLU A 100 -15.99 7.01 -7.56
C GLU A 100 -16.66 8.11 -6.72
N THR A 101 -17.79 7.83 -6.08
CA THR A 101 -18.55 8.82 -5.31
C THR A 101 -19.29 8.20 -4.12
N GLY A 102 -19.71 9.05 -3.18
CA GLY A 102 -20.57 8.65 -2.07
C GLY A 102 -19.82 8.08 -0.87
N ALA A 103 -20.55 7.37 0.00
CA ALA A 103 -20.02 6.81 1.24
C ALA A 103 -18.96 5.72 1.00
N ASP A 104 -18.96 5.12 -0.19
CA ASP A 104 -18.06 4.05 -0.57
C ASP A 104 -16.83 4.53 -1.35
N PHE A 105 -16.58 5.84 -1.42
CA PHE A 105 -15.39 6.37 -2.08
C PHE A 105 -14.10 5.71 -1.57
N GLY A 106 -13.27 5.25 -2.51
CA GLY A 106 -12.04 4.52 -2.20
C GLY A 106 -12.28 3.11 -1.68
N ILE A 107 -13.42 2.48 -1.99
CA ILE A 107 -13.70 1.09 -1.59
C ILE A 107 -13.78 0.21 -2.82
N PHE A 108 -12.96 -0.85 -2.86
CA PHE A 108 -13.11 -1.94 -3.82
C PHE A 108 -13.95 -3.06 -3.22
N LYS A 109 -14.83 -3.65 -4.03
CA LYS A 109 -15.73 -4.72 -3.60
C LYS A 109 -15.56 -5.93 -4.52
N SER A 110 -15.51 -7.11 -3.94
CA SER A 110 -15.55 -8.40 -4.64
C SER A 110 -16.27 -9.40 -3.75
N ASN A 111 -16.76 -10.52 -4.28
CA ASN A 111 -17.47 -11.52 -3.49
C ASN A 111 -16.64 -12.80 -3.38
N ALA A 112 -16.48 -13.28 -2.15
CA ALA A 112 -16.17 -14.67 -1.90
C ALA A 112 -17.45 -15.49 -2.03
N THR A 113 -17.33 -16.75 -2.45
CA THR A 113 -18.49 -17.64 -2.61
C THR A 113 -18.41 -18.74 -1.58
N ILE A 114 -19.38 -18.78 -0.66
CA ILE A 114 -19.56 -19.86 0.31
C ILE A 114 -20.43 -20.92 -0.34
N HIS A 115 -19.84 -22.07 -0.64
CA HIS A 115 -20.53 -23.22 -1.21
C HIS A 115 -20.91 -24.20 -0.10
N VAL A 116 -22.15 -24.70 -0.14
CA VAL A 116 -22.65 -25.72 0.79
C VAL A 116 -22.92 -27.01 0.03
N ASP A 117 -22.17 -28.06 0.36
CA ASP A 117 -22.41 -29.41 -0.18
C ASP A 117 -23.51 -30.08 0.63
N GLU A 118 -24.76 -29.89 0.19
CA GLU A 118 -25.98 -30.40 0.82
C GLU A 118 -25.94 -31.91 1.08
N SER A 119 -25.22 -32.67 0.24
CA SER A 119 -25.12 -34.14 0.36
C SER A 119 -24.38 -34.61 1.61
N LYS A 120 -23.58 -33.73 2.23
CA LYS A 120 -22.81 -34.03 3.44
C LYS A 120 -23.62 -33.91 4.72
N PHE A 121 -24.77 -33.25 4.67
CA PHE A 121 -25.58 -32.95 5.85
C PHE A 121 -26.65 -34.02 6.05
N GLY A 122 -26.52 -34.81 7.10
CA GLY A 122 -27.44 -35.90 7.45
C GLY A 122 -28.75 -35.39 8.07
N ASP A 123 -28.76 -35.15 9.38
CA ASP A 123 -30.00 -34.78 10.08
C ASP A 123 -30.37 -33.30 9.92
N LEU A 124 -31.62 -32.97 10.24
CA LEU A 124 -32.08 -31.59 10.33
C LEU A 124 -31.39 -30.84 11.48
N GLY A 125 -31.48 -29.50 11.46
CA GLY A 125 -30.97 -28.61 12.49
C GLY A 125 -29.81 -27.73 12.03
N TYR A 126 -29.24 -27.01 12.99
CA TYR A 126 -28.13 -26.08 12.77
C TYR A 126 -26.77 -26.77 12.84
N TYR A 127 -25.97 -26.54 11.82
CA TYR A 127 -24.57 -26.92 11.73
C TYR A 127 -23.68 -25.69 11.83
N GLU A 128 -22.53 -25.84 12.46
CA GLU A 128 -21.62 -24.73 12.76
C GLU A 128 -20.19 -25.00 12.25
N TYR A 129 -19.61 -23.96 11.65
CA TYR A 129 -18.22 -23.90 11.21
C TYR A 129 -17.54 -22.64 11.72
N ASP A 130 -16.26 -22.75 12.05
CA ASP A 130 -15.38 -21.61 12.29
C ASP A 130 -14.85 -21.08 10.95
N MET A 131 -14.86 -19.76 10.78
CA MET A 131 -14.35 -19.07 9.59
C MET A 131 -13.40 -17.95 10.00
N GLU A 132 -12.22 -17.93 9.39
CA GLU A 132 -11.22 -16.88 9.57
C GLU A 132 -10.67 -16.47 8.20
N GLU A 133 -10.45 -15.17 8.00
CA GLU A 133 -9.71 -14.69 6.83
C GLU A 133 -8.24 -15.13 6.94
N VAL A 134 -7.68 -15.57 5.82
CA VAL A 134 -6.26 -15.92 5.72
C VAL A 134 -5.45 -14.65 5.51
N ASP A 135 -4.46 -14.44 6.38
CA ASP A 135 -3.46 -13.39 6.23
C ASP A 135 -2.36 -13.86 5.26
N ASP A 136 -2.60 -13.62 3.97
CA ASP A 136 -1.70 -13.98 2.86
C ASP A 136 -0.49 -13.03 2.73
N LYS A 137 -0.33 -12.07 3.66
CA LYS A 137 0.82 -11.16 3.76
C LYS A 137 1.05 -10.28 2.51
N TYR A 138 -0.02 -9.90 1.81
CA TYR A 138 0.11 -8.87 0.78
C TYR A 138 0.60 -7.56 1.40
N GLU A 139 1.64 -6.96 0.80
CA GLU A 139 2.29 -5.77 1.33
C GLU A 139 1.34 -4.58 1.45
N GLY A 140 1.34 -3.92 2.60
CA GLY A 140 0.48 -2.77 2.88
C GLY A 140 -0.98 -3.09 3.22
N ILE A 141 -1.43 -4.35 3.12
CA ILE A 141 -2.81 -4.70 3.51
C ILE A 141 -2.89 -4.96 5.01
N TYR A 142 -3.79 -4.25 5.68
CA TYR A 142 -4.27 -4.63 7.00
C TYR A 142 -5.38 -5.67 6.85
N TYR A 143 -5.05 -6.91 7.19
CA TYR A 143 -6.01 -8.01 7.26
C TYR A 143 -6.85 -7.93 8.53
N THR A 144 -8.16 -8.17 8.38
CA THR A 144 -9.04 -8.24 9.54
C THR A 144 -8.59 -9.33 10.52
N LYS A 145 -8.69 -9.03 11.81
CA LYS A 145 -8.46 -10.00 12.91
C LYS A 145 -9.77 -10.53 13.49
N SER A 146 -10.90 -10.13 12.90
CA SER A 146 -12.22 -10.61 13.30
C SER A 146 -12.34 -12.11 13.06
N LYS A 147 -13.11 -12.78 13.91
CA LYS A 147 -13.44 -14.19 13.78
C LYS A 147 -14.91 -14.36 13.49
N PHE A 148 -15.23 -15.32 12.64
CA PHE A 148 -16.58 -15.54 12.16
C PHE A 148 -16.99 -16.99 12.37
N LYS A 149 -18.30 -17.20 12.37
CA LYS A 149 -18.92 -18.52 12.30
C LYS A 149 -19.89 -18.57 11.14
N ILE A 150 -19.93 -19.71 10.47
CA ILE A 150 -20.94 -20.02 9.46
C ILE A 150 -21.93 -21.00 10.08
N TYR A 151 -23.21 -20.60 10.08
CA TYR A 151 -24.32 -21.45 10.47
C TYR A 151 -25.08 -21.92 9.23
N VAL A 152 -25.21 -23.23 9.09
CA VAL A 152 -25.99 -23.88 8.03
C VAL A 152 -27.18 -24.56 8.68
N LEU A 153 -28.39 -24.08 8.41
CA LEU A 153 -29.64 -24.71 8.85
C LEU A 153 -30.14 -25.66 7.76
N LYS A 154 -30.32 -26.93 8.09
CA LYS A 154 -31.08 -27.90 7.29
C LYS A 154 -32.48 -28.07 7.89
N TYR A 155 -33.53 -27.86 7.10
CA TYR A 155 -34.92 -28.01 7.57
C TYR A 155 -35.82 -28.60 6.48
N VAL A 156 -37.04 -29.00 6.84
CA VAL A 156 -38.08 -29.39 5.88
C VAL A 156 -39.13 -28.28 5.81
N ASP A 157 -39.53 -27.90 4.60
CA ASP A 157 -40.58 -26.92 4.37
C ASP A 157 -42.00 -27.54 4.47
N GLU A 158 -43.02 -26.73 4.24
CA GLU A 158 -44.43 -27.13 4.28
C GLU A 158 -44.78 -28.21 3.24
N ASN A 159 -43.98 -28.35 2.17
CA ASN A 159 -44.13 -29.36 1.13
C ASN A 159 -43.28 -30.61 1.41
N ASN A 160 -42.70 -30.72 2.61
CA ASN A 160 -41.82 -31.82 3.02
C ASN A 160 -40.55 -31.91 2.14
N ALA A 161 -40.15 -30.81 1.50
CA ALA A 161 -38.90 -30.70 0.76
C ALA A 161 -37.78 -30.22 1.69
N THR A 162 -36.58 -30.77 1.51
CA THR A 162 -35.39 -30.36 2.27
C THR A 162 -34.88 -29.02 1.76
N GLN A 163 -34.62 -28.10 2.68
CA GLN A 163 -34.13 -26.76 2.41
C GLN A 163 -32.90 -26.44 3.26
N PHE A 164 -32.08 -25.53 2.76
CA PHE A 164 -30.88 -25.03 3.44
C PHE A 164 -30.90 -23.50 3.57
N ILE A 165 -30.42 -23.01 4.71
CA ILE A 165 -30.15 -21.57 4.93
C ILE A 165 -28.75 -21.42 5.52
N THR A 166 -27.93 -20.59 4.87
CA THR A 166 -26.59 -20.25 5.37
C THR A 166 -26.54 -18.82 5.89
N LYS A 167 -25.90 -18.62 7.04
CA LYS A 167 -25.68 -17.31 7.68
C LYS A 167 -24.26 -17.22 8.22
N VAL A 168 -23.67 -16.03 8.07
CA VAL A 168 -22.36 -15.71 8.64
C VAL A 168 -22.55 -14.74 9.80
N VAL A 169 -21.85 -15.02 10.90
CA VAL A 169 -21.92 -14.22 12.14
C VAL A 169 -20.52 -13.89 12.58
N ARG A 170 -20.26 -12.60 12.83
CA ARG A 170 -19.02 -12.19 13.49
C ARG A 170 -19.14 -12.47 14.98
N VAL A 171 -18.24 -13.29 15.50
CA VAL A 171 -18.21 -13.70 16.90
C VAL A 171 -17.13 -12.98 17.71
N LYS A 172 -16.15 -12.41 17.03
CA LYS A 172 -15.09 -11.60 17.62
C LYS A 172 -14.72 -10.48 16.67
N LYS A 173 -14.66 -9.24 17.18
CA LYS A 173 -14.17 -8.07 16.44
C LYS A 173 -12.65 -8.08 16.36
N ALA A 174 -12.08 -7.31 15.45
CA ALA A 174 -10.63 -7.21 15.29
C ALA A 174 -9.91 -6.64 16.53
N ASN A 175 -10.59 -5.84 17.35
CA ASN A 175 -10.09 -5.35 18.64
C ASN A 175 -10.11 -6.41 19.78
N GLY A 176 -10.60 -7.62 19.49
CA GLY A 176 -10.66 -8.73 20.41
C GLY A 176 -11.95 -8.86 21.23
N GLN A 177 -12.87 -7.90 21.15
CA GLN A 177 -14.15 -7.96 21.84
C GLN A 177 -15.07 -9.02 21.24
N ALA A 178 -15.88 -9.65 22.09
CA ALA A 178 -16.93 -10.55 21.63
C ALA A 178 -17.97 -9.80 20.81
N ASP A 179 -18.53 -10.49 19.81
CA ASP A 179 -19.58 -9.99 18.94
C ASP A 179 -20.63 -11.10 18.71
N ASN A 180 -21.81 -10.73 18.24
CA ASN A 180 -22.84 -11.67 17.79
C ASN A 180 -23.70 -11.02 16.71
N THR A 181 -23.03 -10.43 15.71
CA THR A 181 -23.68 -9.68 14.64
C THR A 181 -23.70 -10.51 13.37
N LYS A 182 -24.87 -10.67 12.75
CA LYS A 182 -24.98 -11.23 11.40
C LYS A 182 -24.28 -10.28 10.42
N VAL A 183 -23.39 -10.82 9.60
CA VAL A 183 -22.64 -10.06 8.60
C VAL A 183 -22.81 -10.68 7.23
N GLU A 184 -22.72 -9.84 6.20
CA GLU A 184 -22.77 -10.25 4.78
C GLU A 184 -21.46 -9.94 4.06
N GLY A 185 -20.49 -9.40 4.79
CA GLY A 185 -19.17 -9.08 4.28
C GLY A 185 -18.16 -8.79 5.39
N VAL A 186 -16.95 -8.46 4.95
CA VAL A 186 -15.78 -8.16 5.79
C VAL A 186 -14.89 -7.12 5.13
N ASP A 187 -14.23 -6.31 5.96
CA ASP A 187 -13.42 -5.18 5.53
C ASP A 187 -11.93 -5.36 5.83
N ASN A 188 -11.08 -4.95 4.88
CA ASN A 188 -9.64 -4.72 5.08
C ASN A 188 -9.25 -3.30 4.70
N ASN A 189 -8.09 -2.87 5.19
CA ASN A 189 -7.50 -1.59 4.82
C ASN A 189 -6.31 -1.78 3.89
N TYR A 190 -6.16 -0.90 2.91
CA TYR A 190 -5.00 -0.79 2.04
C TYR A 190 -4.73 0.69 1.77
N GLY A 191 -4.12 1.37 2.74
CA GLY A 191 -3.69 2.77 2.58
C GLY A 191 -4.60 3.84 3.15
N ARG A 192 -5.81 3.53 3.62
CA ARG A 192 -6.70 4.56 4.18
C ARG A 192 -6.29 4.88 5.62
N GLU A 193 -5.56 5.98 5.82
CA GLU A 193 -5.05 6.39 7.14
C GLU A 193 -6.15 6.53 8.21
N THR A 194 -7.33 7.02 7.78
CA THR A 194 -8.50 7.22 8.63
C THR A 194 -9.65 6.36 8.13
N PRO A 195 -9.76 5.11 8.60
CA PRO A 195 -10.89 4.26 8.24
C PRO A 195 -12.19 4.87 8.79
N PRO A 196 -13.35 4.57 8.15
CA PRO A 196 -14.64 5.02 8.65
C PRO A 196 -14.82 4.66 10.13
N PRO A 197 -15.37 5.57 10.96
CA PRO A 197 -15.63 5.29 12.36
C PRO A 197 -16.57 4.08 12.50
N GLU A 198 -16.36 3.30 13.56
CA GLU A 198 -17.16 2.12 13.91
C GLU A 198 -16.96 0.85 13.05
N ASN A 199 -15.99 0.81 12.13
CA ASN A 199 -15.67 -0.44 11.41
C ASN A 199 -15.12 -1.51 12.39
N PRO A 200 -15.83 -2.63 12.65
CA PRO A 200 -15.39 -3.61 13.64
C PRO A 200 -14.24 -4.52 13.16
N ASP A 201 -14.00 -4.54 11.85
CA ASP A 201 -12.93 -5.29 11.19
C ASP A 201 -11.66 -4.43 11.03
N ILE A 202 -11.82 -3.11 10.95
CA ILE A 202 -10.76 -2.09 10.90
C ILE A 202 -10.98 -1.09 12.06
N PRO A 203 -10.60 -1.45 13.30
CA PRO A 203 -10.92 -0.65 14.47
C PRO A 203 -10.20 0.71 14.42
N PRO A 204 -10.80 1.82 14.88
CA PRO A 204 -10.13 3.11 14.85
C PRO A 204 -8.83 3.06 15.65
N VAL A 205 -7.77 3.62 15.06
CA VAL A 205 -6.54 3.90 15.80
C VAL A 205 -6.81 5.12 16.68
N THR A 206 -6.61 4.98 17.98
CA THR A 206 -6.54 6.16 18.85
C THR A 206 -5.17 6.78 18.60
N PRO A 207 -5.09 8.05 18.16
CA PRO A 207 -3.82 8.77 18.21
C PRO A 207 -3.30 8.75 19.66
N PRO A 208 -1.99 8.85 19.90
CA PRO A 208 -1.46 9.03 21.25
C PRO A 208 -1.84 10.42 21.78
N GLU A 209 -3.10 10.62 22.15
CA GLU A 209 -3.58 11.77 22.93
C GLU A 209 -4.39 11.30 24.14
N THR A 210 -4.03 10.15 24.72
CA THR A 210 -4.41 9.87 26.10
C THR A 210 -3.28 10.38 27.00
N PRO A 211 -3.47 11.44 27.80
CA PRO A 211 -2.52 11.81 28.83
C PRO A 211 -2.46 10.66 29.85
N GLY A 212 -1.44 9.80 29.77
CA GLY A 212 -1.24 8.73 30.75
C GLY A 212 -0.57 7.45 30.27
N THR A 213 -0.47 7.20 28.96
CA THR A 213 0.24 6.01 28.44
C THR A 213 1.61 6.43 27.92
N PRO A 214 2.73 6.04 28.56
CA PRO A 214 4.05 6.35 28.04
C PRO A 214 4.22 5.67 26.67
N PRO A 215 4.76 6.34 25.64
CA PRO A 215 5.17 5.66 24.43
C PRO A 215 6.21 4.58 24.80
N GLU A 216 6.10 3.38 24.23
CA GLU A 216 7.01 2.26 24.46
C GLU A 216 8.46 2.57 24.01
N THR A 217 8.68 3.73 23.38
CA THR A 217 9.99 4.30 23.11
C THR A 217 9.91 5.84 23.15
N PRO A 218 10.74 6.53 23.96
CA PRO A 218 10.76 8.00 23.95
C PRO A 218 11.23 8.52 22.59
N GLY A 219 10.35 9.21 21.85
CA GLY A 219 10.72 10.02 20.68
C GLY A 219 10.05 9.68 19.36
N THR A 220 9.28 8.59 19.25
CA THR A 220 8.50 8.26 18.04
C THR A 220 7.04 8.04 18.42
N PRO A 221 6.09 8.82 17.86
CA PRO A 221 4.67 8.45 17.92
C PRO A 221 4.50 7.01 17.40
N PRO A 222 3.58 6.21 17.96
CA PRO A 222 3.25 4.91 17.38
C PRO A 222 2.87 5.11 15.90
N GLU A 223 3.52 4.38 14.98
CA GLU A 223 3.15 4.45 13.57
C GLU A 223 1.70 4.02 13.41
N ASN A 224 0.91 4.79 12.65
CA ASN A 224 -0.46 4.44 12.33
C ASN A 224 -0.43 3.13 11.52
N PRO A 225 -1.01 2.02 11.99
CA PRO A 225 -1.03 0.74 11.26
C PRO A 225 -1.80 0.79 9.95
N TYR A 226 -2.51 1.89 9.67
CA TYR A 226 -3.27 2.10 8.43
C TYR A 226 -2.57 3.02 7.43
N ASP A 227 -1.50 3.69 7.84
CA ASP A 227 -0.62 4.47 6.98
C ASP A 227 0.39 3.52 6.29
N THR A 228 -0.13 2.80 5.29
CA THR A 228 0.55 1.67 4.65
C THR A 228 0.94 1.94 3.20
N THR A 229 0.34 2.95 2.57
CA THR A 229 0.63 3.37 1.21
C THR A 229 0.90 4.86 1.21
N HIS A 230 1.74 5.29 0.27
CA HIS A 230 2.27 6.64 0.20
C HIS A 230 2.31 7.14 -1.23
N GLU A 231 2.57 8.44 -1.38
CA GLU A 231 2.80 9.07 -2.67
C GLU A 231 4.13 9.81 -2.74
N VAL A 232 4.67 9.90 -3.96
CA VAL A 232 5.88 10.69 -4.24
C VAL A 232 5.76 11.46 -5.53
N THR A 233 6.08 12.75 -5.46
CA THR A 233 6.23 13.60 -6.62
C THR A 233 7.69 13.68 -7.04
N VAL A 234 7.96 13.34 -8.31
CA VAL A 234 9.28 13.44 -8.91
C VAL A 234 9.30 14.61 -9.88
N ARG A 235 10.20 15.58 -9.67
CA ARG A 235 10.33 16.77 -10.53
C ARG A 235 11.69 16.85 -11.17
N LYS A 236 11.72 17.34 -12.39
CA LYS A 236 12.95 17.71 -13.08
C LYS A 236 13.40 19.10 -12.66
N ARG A 237 14.69 19.27 -12.38
CA ARG A 237 15.34 20.58 -12.21
C ARG A 237 16.53 20.71 -13.13
N ILE A 238 16.56 21.76 -13.92
CA ILE A 238 17.70 22.12 -14.77
C ILE A 238 18.50 23.20 -14.04
N LEU A 239 19.80 22.95 -13.83
CA LEU A 239 20.67 23.82 -13.04
C LEU A 239 21.99 24.09 -13.79
N GLY A 240 22.70 25.13 -13.35
CA GLY A 240 24.05 25.44 -13.81
C GLY A 240 24.13 26.63 -14.77
N LYS A 241 25.30 27.26 -14.80
CA LYS A 241 25.49 28.58 -15.45
C LYS A 241 25.31 28.59 -16.97
N VAL A 242 25.46 27.44 -17.63
CA VAL A 242 25.36 27.30 -19.09
C VAL A 242 24.28 26.28 -19.47
N ALA A 243 23.39 25.97 -18.53
CA ALA A 243 22.25 25.11 -18.78
C ALA A 243 21.18 25.84 -19.59
N ASN A 244 20.54 25.11 -20.51
CA ASN A 244 19.37 25.59 -21.23
C ASN A 244 18.11 25.05 -20.55
N HIS A 245 17.37 25.91 -19.86
CA HIS A 245 16.14 25.55 -19.14
C HIS A 245 15.00 25.12 -20.08
N SER A 246 15.13 25.34 -21.39
CA SER A 246 14.19 24.82 -22.39
C SER A 246 14.48 23.37 -22.80
N ASP A 247 15.63 22.80 -22.41
CA ASP A 247 16.00 21.43 -22.74
C ASP A 247 14.97 20.43 -22.19
N LYS A 248 14.81 19.32 -22.92
CA LYS A 248 13.92 18.22 -22.56
C LYS A 248 14.73 16.98 -22.23
N PHE A 249 14.27 16.25 -21.23
CA PHE A 249 14.89 15.03 -20.74
C PHE A 249 13.90 13.88 -20.79
N GLU A 250 14.44 12.69 -21.02
CA GLU A 250 13.65 11.47 -21.16
C GLU A 250 13.74 10.67 -19.87
N PHE A 251 12.63 10.50 -19.16
CA PHE A 251 12.51 9.68 -17.97
C PHE A 251 11.92 8.31 -18.30
N TYR A 252 12.49 7.28 -17.69
CA TYR A 252 12.02 5.91 -17.67
C TYR A 252 11.90 5.47 -16.21
N VAL A 253 10.74 4.96 -15.83
CA VAL A 253 10.41 4.67 -14.42
C VAL A 253 10.21 3.18 -14.24
N THR A 254 10.77 2.63 -13.16
CA THR A 254 10.47 1.27 -12.69
C THR A 254 10.12 1.33 -11.22
N VAL A 255 9.03 0.70 -10.80
CA VAL A 255 8.68 0.54 -9.39
C VAL A 255 8.80 -0.94 -9.02
N VAL A 256 9.64 -1.27 -8.05
CA VAL A 256 9.88 -2.64 -7.61
C VAL A 256 9.23 -2.83 -6.23
N PRO A 257 8.27 -3.77 -6.10
CA PRO A 257 7.68 -4.08 -4.81
C PRO A 257 8.70 -4.54 -3.78
N GLY A 258 8.53 -4.11 -2.52
CA GLY A 258 9.38 -4.54 -1.41
C GLY A 258 9.23 -6.03 -1.10
N ASP A 259 7.98 -6.51 -1.13
CA ASP A 259 7.57 -7.90 -0.98
C ASP A 259 6.59 -8.29 -2.10
N ARG A 260 6.56 -9.57 -2.46
CA ARG A 260 5.63 -10.15 -3.44
C ARG A 260 4.70 -11.21 -2.82
N ASN A 261 4.76 -11.42 -1.51
CA ASN A 261 3.86 -12.31 -0.81
C ASN A 261 2.39 -11.93 -1.08
N GLY A 262 1.53 -12.95 -1.24
CA GLY A 262 0.11 -12.76 -1.53
C GLY A 262 -0.24 -12.19 -2.91
N GLN A 263 0.73 -11.75 -3.74
CA GLN A 263 0.45 -11.21 -5.08
C GLN A 263 0.07 -12.33 -6.06
N LYS A 264 -0.95 -12.07 -6.91
CA LYS A 264 -1.41 -12.98 -7.98
C LYS A 264 -0.95 -12.56 -9.38
N GLY A 265 -0.28 -11.42 -9.49
CA GLY A 265 0.26 -10.87 -10.73
C GLY A 265 1.01 -9.57 -10.45
N ALA A 266 1.33 -8.82 -11.50
CA ALA A 266 1.97 -7.52 -11.35
C ALA A 266 1.00 -6.50 -10.73
N GLU A 267 1.46 -5.79 -9.71
CA GLU A 267 0.79 -4.62 -9.18
C GLU A 267 0.87 -3.44 -10.16
N LEU A 268 -0.08 -2.51 -10.04
CA LEU A 268 -0.07 -1.25 -10.78
C LEU A 268 0.03 -0.09 -9.79
N TYR A 269 0.87 0.88 -10.12
CA TYR A 269 1.02 2.14 -9.40
C TYR A 269 0.43 3.27 -10.24
N ASN A 270 -0.49 4.04 -9.68
CA ASN A 270 -1.07 5.15 -10.42
C ASN A 270 -0.03 6.26 -10.62
N VAL A 271 -0.13 6.96 -11.75
CA VAL A 271 0.74 8.09 -12.08
C VAL A 271 -0.08 9.26 -12.60
N GLU A 272 0.13 10.45 -12.03
CA GLU A 272 -0.45 11.71 -12.50
C GLU A 272 0.65 12.66 -13.02
N PRO A 273 0.39 13.45 -14.06
CA PRO A 273 1.34 14.44 -14.54
C PRO A 273 1.47 15.60 -13.54
N GLU A 274 2.68 16.15 -13.43
CA GLU A 274 2.93 17.39 -12.70
C GLU A 274 3.32 18.51 -13.67
N GLY A 275 2.62 19.64 -13.58
CA GLY A 275 2.74 20.73 -14.54
C GLY A 275 2.20 20.34 -15.92
N ASP A 276 2.82 20.85 -16.99
CA ASP A 276 2.39 20.63 -18.38
C ASP A 276 2.96 19.33 -19.00
N VAL A 277 3.35 18.34 -18.17
CA VAL A 277 3.95 17.09 -18.65
C VAL A 277 2.90 16.21 -19.31
N ASN A 278 3.24 15.68 -20.49
CA ASN A 278 2.47 14.63 -21.15
C ASN A 278 3.07 13.26 -20.82
N LEU A 279 2.28 12.40 -20.18
CA LEU A 279 2.65 11.02 -19.85
C LEU A 279 2.64 10.07 -21.05
N ASN A 280 2.39 10.56 -22.27
CA ASN A 280 2.40 9.78 -23.51
C ASN A 280 1.49 8.53 -23.46
N GLY A 281 0.33 8.65 -22.81
CA GLY A 281 -0.63 7.56 -22.67
C GLY A 281 -0.34 6.57 -21.53
N ILE A 282 0.72 6.77 -20.75
CA ILE A 282 0.96 6.01 -19.53
C ILE A 282 -0.13 6.37 -18.51
N LYS A 283 -0.91 5.37 -18.09
CA LYS A 283 -1.99 5.53 -17.12
C LYS A 283 -1.63 5.03 -15.72
N ALA A 284 -0.67 4.10 -15.65
CA ALA A 284 -0.14 3.50 -14.44
C ALA A 284 1.23 2.88 -14.78
N PHE A 285 2.09 2.72 -13.78
CA PHE A 285 3.31 1.92 -13.89
C PHE A 285 3.02 0.47 -13.49
N THR A 286 3.50 -0.48 -14.28
CA THR A 286 3.43 -1.91 -13.95
C THR A 286 4.64 -2.30 -13.13
N ALA A 287 4.41 -2.95 -11.99
CA ALA A 287 5.45 -3.38 -11.07
C ALA A 287 6.57 -4.17 -11.79
N SER A 288 7.81 -3.82 -11.47
CA SER A 288 9.04 -4.43 -12.00
C SER A 288 9.20 -4.36 -13.53
N SER A 289 8.43 -3.50 -14.20
CA SER A 289 8.58 -3.21 -15.63
C SER A 289 9.02 -1.76 -15.81
N GLU A 290 9.96 -1.55 -16.72
CA GLU A 290 10.34 -0.20 -17.11
C GLU A 290 9.21 0.44 -17.95
N SER A 291 8.91 1.71 -17.66
CA SER A 291 7.88 2.47 -18.36
C SER A 291 8.29 2.83 -19.79
N ALA A 292 7.30 3.24 -20.59
CA ALA A 292 7.58 4.02 -21.78
C ALA A 292 8.20 5.39 -21.39
N LYS A 293 8.77 6.07 -22.38
CA LYS A 293 9.40 7.38 -22.22
C LYS A 293 8.40 8.46 -21.78
N ILE A 294 8.77 9.19 -20.74
CA ILE A 294 8.15 10.44 -20.32
C ILE A 294 9.11 11.59 -20.65
N VAL A 295 8.63 12.62 -21.37
CA VAL A 295 9.47 13.77 -21.72
C VAL A 295 9.18 14.91 -20.75
N VAL A 296 10.19 15.33 -20.00
CA VAL A 296 10.07 16.38 -18.99
C VAL A 296 10.97 17.57 -19.31
N GLY A 297 10.50 18.79 -19.02
CA GLY A 297 11.32 20.00 -19.02
C GLY A 297 11.56 20.48 -17.59
N ASP A 298 12.16 21.66 -17.42
CA ASP A 298 12.36 22.24 -16.09
C ASP A 298 11.03 22.37 -15.33
N ASN A 299 11.04 21.96 -14.06
CA ASN A 299 9.89 21.88 -13.15
C ASN A 299 8.77 20.89 -13.53
N GLY A 300 8.86 20.23 -14.69
CA GLY A 300 7.94 19.17 -15.08
C GLY A 300 8.21 17.87 -14.34
N GLY A 301 7.17 17.07 -14.10
CA GLY A 301 7.32 15.82 -13.40
C GLY A 301 6.11 14.91 -13.47
N PHE A 302 6.01 14.03 -12.48
CA PHE A 302 4.85 13.17 -12.25
C PHE A 302 4.76 12.82 -10.76
N THR A 303 3.57 12.42 -10.32
CA THR A 303 3.31 11.90 -8.97
C THR A 303 2.89 10.44 -9.06
N ILE A 304 3.54 9.58 -8.26
CA ILE A 304 3.23 8.16 -8.13
C ILE A 304 2.47 7.95 -6.82
N THR A 305 1.34 7.24 -6.87
CA THR A 305 0.52 6.92 -5.68
C THR A 305 0.38 5.42 -5.47
N GLY A 306 0.12 5.01 -4.23
CA GLY A 306 -0.04 3.61 -3.84
C GLY A 306 1.29 2.89 -3.54
N LEU A 307 2.31 3.62 -3.10
CA LEU A 307 3.63 3.06 -2.76
C LEU A 307 3.69 2.63 -1.31
N THR A 308 3.97 1.37 -1.03
CA THR A 308 4.31 0.93 0.32
C THR A 308 5.71 1.41 0.72
N LYS A 309 6.03 1.41 2.02
CA LYS A 309 7.39 1.79 2.50
C LYS A 309 8.51 0.94 1.90
N GLY A 310 8.21 -0.31 1.50
CA GLY A 310 9.16 -1.23 0.89
C GLY A 310 9.34 -1.01 -0.62
N ASP A 311 8.41 -0.33 -1.28
CA ASP A 311 8.45 -0.12 -2.73
C ASP A 311 9.58 0.81 -3.12
N LYS A 312 10.42 0.32 -4.05
CA LYS A 312 11.59 1.06 -4.53
C LYS A 312 11.33 1.61 -5.92
N VAL A 313 11.38 2.94 -6.02
CA VAL A 313 11.23 3.66 -7.28
C VAL A 313 12.60 3.86 -7.91
N PHE A 314 12.71 3.60 -9.21
CA PHE A 314 13.86 3.89 -10.04
C PHE A 314 13.47 4.86 -11.14
N VAL A 315 14.22 5.95 -11.29
CA VAL A 315 14.05 6.94 -12.34
C VAL A 315 15.35 7.02 -13.13
N ARG A 316 15.32 6.49 -14.35
CA ARG A 316 16.45 6.50 -15.28
C ARG A 316 16.26 7.59 -16.33
N GLU A 317 17.32 8.34 -16.60
CA GLU A 317 17.37 9.30 -17.69
C GLU A 317 17.95 8.71 -18.98
N GLY A 318 17.50 9.26 -20.11
CA GLY A 318 18.17 9.11 -21.40
C GLY A 318 19.56 9.79 -21.42
N ALA A 319 20.36 9.46 -22.44
CA ALA A 319 21.71 9.99 -22.58
C ALA A 319 21.72 11.53 -22.60
N THR A 320 22.62 12.13 -21.81
CA THR A 320 22.72 13.58 -21.69
C THR A 320 24.17 14.02 -21.42
N THR A 321 24.46 15.29 -21.70
CA THR A 321 25.76 15.93 -21.37
C THR A 321 25.77 16.58 -19.99
N TYR A 322 24.62 16.58 -19.32
CA TYR A 322 24.46 17.13 -17.97
C TYR A 322 24.91 16.11 -16.92
N VAL A 323 25.35 16.60 -15.77
CA VAL A 323 25.58 15.75 -14.60
C VAL A 323 24.26 15.59 -13.85
N MET A 324 23.78 14.35 -13.72
CA MET A 324 22.57 14.01 -12.98
C MET A 324 22.89 13.81 -11.50
N THR A 325 22.07 14.41 -10.65
CA THR A 325 22.00 14.16 -9.20
C THR A 325 20.52 14.08 -8.80
N ALA A 326 20.24 13.60 -7.60
CA ALA A 326 18.88 13.57 -7.06
C ALA A 326 18.92 14.00 -5.59
N GLY A 327 17.82 14.56 -5.10
CA GLY A 327 17.67 14.86 -3.68
C GLY A 327 16.22 15.10 -3.31
N ALA A 328 15.87 14.72 -2.09
CA ALA A 328 14.60 15.11 -1.50
C ALA A 328 14.49 16.64 -1.44
N VAL A 329 13.26 17.16 -1.61
CA VAL A 329 12.99 18.59 -1.47
C VAL A 329 13.18 19.01 0.00
N ALA A 330 13.63 20.25 0.21
CA ALA A 330 13.93 20.77 1.54
C ALA A 330 12.74 20.62 2.51
N GLY A 331 12.98 20.04 3.68
CA GLY A 331 11.95 19.76 4.69
C GLY A 331 11.22 18.43 4.50
N LYS A 332 11.46 17.71 3.40
CA LYS A 332 10.86 16.40 3.07
C LYS A 332 11.89 15.27 3.11
N GLU A 333 13.08 15.50 3.66
CA GLU A 333 14.17 14.52 3.68
C GLU A 333 13.80 13.25 4.46
N SER A 334 12.98 13.39 5.51
CA SER A 334 12.52 12.23 6.30
C SER A 334 11.44 11.38 5.61
N TYR A 335 10.95 11.81 4.43
CA TYR A 335 9.86 11.17 3.69
C TYR A 335 10.44 10.24 2.61
N ILE A 336 11.74 10.34 2.37
CA ILE A 336 12.48 9.56 1.39
C ILE A 336 13.55 8.74 2.10
N LYS A 337 13.66 7.45 1.77
CA LYS A 337 14.74 6.57 2.24
C LYS A 337 15.53 5.99 1.08
N GLU A 338 16.75 5.57 1.39
CA GLU A 338 17.66 4.89 0.45
C GLU A 338 17.87 5.62 -0.88
N LEU A 339 17.85 6.96 -0.86
CA LEU A 339 18.10 7.75 -2.05
C LEU A 339 19.55 7.53 -2.50
N ASP A 340 19.70 7.04 -3.73
CA ASP A 340 20.99 6.80 -4.36
C ASP A 340 20.94 7.21 -5.84
N VAL A 341 22.11 7.55 -6.41
CA VAL A 341 22.26 7.89 -7.82
C VAL A 341 23.45 7.13 -8.41
N GLN A 342 23.16 6.27 -9.38
CA GLN A 342 24.16 5.49 -10.11
C GLN A 342 24.09 5.82 -11.59
N GLY A 343 25.09 6.57 -12.07
CA GLY A 343 25.12 7.04 -13.45
C GLY A 343 23.94 7.98 -13.74
N LEU A 344 23.04 7.54 -14.62
CA LEU A 344 21.83 8.28 -15.01
C LEU A 344 20.56 7.68 -14.38
N THR A 345 20.69 6.97 -13.25
CA THR A 345 19.56 6.36 -12.55
C THR A 345 19.55 6.80 -11.10
N ALA A 346 18.42 7.37 -10.66
CA ALA A 346 18.13 7.62 -9.25
C ALA A 346 17.23 6.51 -8.72
N SER A 347 17.44 6.10 -7.47
CA SER A 347 16.55 5.16 -6.78
C SER A 347 16.23 5.63 -5.38
N PHE A 348 15.03 5.36 -4.87
CA PHE A 348 14.59 5.74 -3.53
C PHE A 348 13.30 5.03 -3.12
N ASN A 349 12.96 5.09 -1.84
CA ASN A 349 11.68 4.66 -1.26
C ASN A 349 10.90 5.87 -0.73
N ALA A 350 9.58 5.90 -0.93
CA ALA A 350 8.68 6.86 -0.30
C ALA A 350 8.10 6.24 0.98
N VAL A 351 8.23 6.93 2.12
CA VAL A 351 7.83 6.40 3.43
C VAL A 351 6.79 7.22 4.16
N LYS A 352 6.33 8.32 3.54
CA LYS A 352 5.28 9.22 4.01
C LYS A 352 4.61 9.88 2.81
N ASP A 353 3.37 10.29 2.99
CA ASP A 353 2.65 11.14 2.04
C ASP A 353 3.34 12.49 1.81
N ASP A 354 3.00 13.12 0.68
CA ASP A 354 3.62 14.36 0.21
C ASP A 354 5.14 14.25 -0.05
N ALA A 355 5.71 13.06 -0.24
CA ALA A 355 7.14 12.93 -0.52
C ALA A 355 7.52 13.62 -1.84
N GLU A 356 8.68 14.27 -1.90
CA GLU A 356 9.13 14.95 -3.13
C GLU A 356 10.62 14.72 -3.40
N VAL A 357 10.95 14.40 -4.65
CA VAL A 357 12.32 14.21 -5.13
C VAL A 357 12.56 15.08 -6.36
N ASP A 358 13.62 15.90 -6.31
CA ASP A 358 14.12 16.62 -7.47
C ASP A 358 15.23 15.80 -8.15
N ILE A 359 15.03 15.47 -9.42
CA ILE A 359 16.07 14.98 -10.33
C ILE A 359 16.74 16.19 -10.97
N LYS A 360 18.00 16.45 -10.59
CA LYS A 360 18.73 17.68 -10.87
C LYS A 360 19.80 17.43 -11.93
N ASN A 361 19.71 18.16 -13.04
CA ASN A 361 20.71 18.10 -14.11
C ASN A 361 21.46 19.40 -14.19
N THR A 362 22.74 19.32 -13.85
CA THR A 362 23.61 20.49 -13.75
C THR A 362 24.55 20.56 -14.93
N LYS A 363 24.65 21.74 -15.55
CA LYS A 363 25.67 22.04 -16.57
C LYS A 363 26.33 23.38 -16.26
N ASP A 364 27.52 23.30 -15.69
CA ASP A 364 28.32 24.46 -15.31
C ASP A 364 29.43 24.78 -16.30
N VAL A 365 29.99 25.98 -16.17
CA VAL A 365 31.15 26.40 -16.94
C VAL A 365 32.35 25.58 -16.51
N THR A 366 32.89 24.77 -17.42
CA THR A 366 34.26 24.29 -17.31
C THR A 366 35.18 25.43 -17.76
N THR A 367 35.86 26.09 -16.82
CA THR A 367 36.91 27.03 -17.20
C THR A 367 38.00 26.22 -17.89
N PRO A 368 38.42 26.55 -19.13
CA PRO A 368 39.59 25.95 -19.71
C PRO A 368 40.76 26.33 -18.79
N THR A 369 41.28 25.39 -18.01
CA THR A 369 42.57 25.56 -17.37
C THR A 369 43.57 25.69 -18.51
N GLY A 370 43.94 26.93 -18.82
CA GLY A 370 44.72 27.30 -20.00
C GLY A 370 46.00 26.47 -20.14
N ILE A 371 46.16 25.87 -21.32
CA ILE A 371 47.39 25.52 -22.05
C ILE A 371 48.66 25.32 -21.21
N VAL A 372 49.23 24.10 -21.26
CA VAL A 372 50.69 23.87 -21.37
C VAL A 372 50.90 22.46 -21.95
N MET A 373 51.69 22.14 -22.99
CA MET A 373 52.53 22.86 -23.95
C MET A 373 52.59 21.98 -25.22
N ASN A 374 52.80 22.56 -26.39
CA ASN A 374 53.35 21.83 -27.52
C ASN A 374 54.75 21.36 -27.06
N VAL A 375 54.92 20.08 -26.73
CA VAL A 375 56.22 19.52 -26.30
C VAL A 375 57.10 19.40 -27.55
N ALA A 376 57.69 20.51 -27.99
CA ALA A 376 58.89 20.45 -28.80
C ALA A 376 60.05 20.02 -27.86
N PRO A 377 60.85 19.00 -28.22
CA PRO A 377 61.80 18.39 -27.31
C PRO A 377 63.06 19.25 -27.21
N TYR A 378 63.04 20.28 -26.36
CA TYR A 378 64.27 20.83 -25.79
C TYR A 378 64.64 20.06 -24.52
N ALA A 379 64.88 18.75 -24.69
CA ALA A 379 65.63 17.93 -23.75
C ALA A 379 67.15 18.01 -24.00
N MET A 380 67.63 19.11 -24.59
CA MET A 380 69.06 19.40 -24.76
C MET A 380 69.36 20.86 -24.37
N MET A 381 69.34 21.18 -23.07
CA MET A 381 70.21 22.23 -22.52
C MET A 381 70.28 22.27 -20.99
N LEU A 382 70.39 21.11 -20.33
CA LEU A 382 70.79 21.03 -18.92
C LEU A 382 71.79 19.88 -18.70
N ALA A 383 72.88 19.90 -19.49
CA ALA A 383 74.00 19.00 -19.32
C ALA A 383 75.34 19.65 -19.71
N VAL A 384 75.54 20.96 -19.47
CA VAL A 384 76.88 21.56 -19.39
C VAL A 384 76.85 22.75 -18.44
N ALA A 385 76.86 22.47 -17.14
CA ALA A 385 77.40 23.37 -16.12
C ALA A 385 77.93 22.46 -15.01
N GLY A 386 79.09 21.87 -15.27
CA GLY A 386 79.86 21.13 -14.28
C GLY A 386 80.06 22.04 -13.06
N GLY A 387 79.57 21.56 -11.93
CA GLY A 387 79.73 22.21 -10.64
C GLY A 387 81.20 22.37 -10.29
N LEU A 388 81.72 23.57 -10.53
CA LEU A 388 82.76 24.16 -9.70
C LEU A 388 82.05 24.84 -8.53
N GLY A 389 82.32 24.39 -7.31
CA GLY A 389 81.90 25.10 -6.11
C GLY A 389 81.37 24.22 -4.99
N VAL A 390 82.11 23.18 -4.62
CA VAL A 390 82.02 22.54 -3.31
C VAL A 390 82.30 23.61 -2.25
N VAL A 391 81.25 24.19 -1.67
CA VAL A 391 81.36 25.03 -0.47
C VAL A 391 81.37 24.12 0.74
N PHE A 392 82.58 23.89 1.23
CA PHE A 392 82.99 23.89 2.63
C PHE A 392 81.89 23.90 3.70
N MET A 393 81.86 22.82 4.50
CA MET A 393 81.81 22.78 5.99
C MET A 393 81.55 21.30 6.34
N ASN A 394 82.33 20.59 7.16
CA ASN A 394 82.76 20.87 8.52
C ASN A 394 83.82 19.84 8.94
N ARG A 395 84.88 20.24 9.65
CA ARG A 395 85.06 19.94 11.10
C ARG A 395 86.44 20.37 11.61
N LYS A 396 86.39 20.94 12.82
CA LYS A 396 87.44 21.49 13.68
C LYS A 396 88.37 20.44 14.31
N LYS A 397 89.56 20.93 14.73
CA LYS A 397 90.37 20.71 15.96
C LYS A 397 91.84 20.44 15.60
N GLU A 398 92.89 20.93 16.26
CA GLU A 398 93.14 21.60 17.57
C GLU A 398 94.59 22.12 17.55
N GLU A 399 94.86 23.25 18.22
CA GLU A 399 96.04 23.62 19.06
C GLU A 399 95.52 24.86 19.84
N GLU A 400 95.44 24.94 21.17
CA GLU A 400 96.13 24.29 22.31
C GLU A 400 95.19 23.54 23.26
#